data_AF-A0A967TSS0-F1
#
_entry.id   AF-A0A967TSS0-F1
#
_cell.length_a   1.000
_cell.length_b   1.000
_cell.length_c   1.000
_cell.angle_alpha   90.00
_cell.angle_beta   90.00
_cell.angle_gamma   90.00
#
_symmetry.space_group_name_H-M   'P 1'
#
loop_
_entity.id
_entity.type
_entity.pdbx_description
1 polymer ?
#
loop_
_entity_poly.entity_id
_entity_poly.type
_entity_poly.pdbx_seq_one_letter_code
_entity_poly.pdbx_strand_id
1 'polypeptide(L)'
;RIEGETLATLARDYMEVRAIIDRWGRRYDANVLSAMLWLPVVEAEQLAAPERMREWSEQLQQRLKLLNGAGPVYRVHYQPGTEGVEASILVTREYHGLTSTKTIHDGFFRSPEYRRISAVGASFKDLVHEGAYIERGKERHDVETLPDAIEWMMEQAKQGQSIQRYKGLGEMNPTQL
;
A
#
# COMPACT_ATOMS: atom_id res chain seq x y z
N ARG A 1 6.57 8.65 21.66
CA ARG A 1 7.43 9.46 20.76
C ARG A 1 8.32 8.50 19.98
N ILE A 2 8.32 8.60 18.65
CA ILE A 2 9.11 7.74 17.75
C ILE A 2 10.06 8.67 16.98
N GLU A 3 11.36 8.38 17.00
CA GLU A 3 12.39 9.18 16.32
C GLU A 3 13.63 8.33 16.01
N GLY A 4 14.62 8.90 15.32
CA GLY A 4 15.89 8.24 15.03
C GLY A 4 15.74 6.96 14.21
N GLU A 5 16.48 5.90 14.61
CA GLU A 5 16.55 4.64 13.86
C GLU A 5 15.19 3.92 13.77
N THR A 6 14.35 4.02 14.80
CA THR A 6 13.01 3.41 14.77
C THR A 6 12.15 4.05 13.68
N LEU A 7 12.15 5.39 13.61
CA LEU A 7 11.42 6.12 12.57
C LEU A 7 12.00 5.84 11.18
N ALA A 8 13.32 5.77 11.05
CA ALA A 8 14.00 5.43 9.80
C ALA A 8 13.68 4.02 9.32
N THR A 9 13.51 3.05 10.23
CA THR A 9 13.12 1.67 9.90
C THR A 9 11.68 1.62 9.41
N LEU A 10 10.75 2.26 10.11
CA LEU A 10 9.35 2.36 9.68
C LEU A 10 9.20 3.04 8.31
N ALA A 11 9.97 4.11 8.08
CA ALA A 11 10.01 4.80 6.79
C ALA A 11 10.52 3.88 5.67
N ARG A 12 11.61 3.14 5.90
CA ARG A 12 12.14 2.17 4.91
C ARG A 12 11.15 1.06 4.61
N ASP A 13 10.54 0.48 5.64
CA ASP A 13 9.54 -0.57 5.50
C ASP A 13 8.34 -0.10 4.66
N TYR A 14 7.83 1.10 4.91
CA TYR A 14 6.75 1.68 4.10
C TYR A 14 7.19 1.96 2.66
N MET A 15 8.39 2.49 2.46
CA MET A 15 8.92 2.79 1.12
C MET A 15 9.10 1.53 0.27
N GLU A 16 9.47 0.40 0.88
CA GLU A 16 9.50 -0.89 0.19
C GLU A 16 8.10 -1.36 -0.23
N VAL A 17 7.11 -1.25 0.67
CA VAL A 17 5.71 -1.56 0.32
C VAL A 17 5.21 -0.66 -0.81
N ARG A 18 5.52 0.63 -0.76
CA ARG A 18 5.16 1.57 -1.83
C ARG A 18 5.79 1.16 -3.16
N ALA A 19 7.06 0.77 -3.17
CA ALA A 19 7.72 0.27 -4.38
C ALA A 19 7.06 -1.01 -4.93
N ILE A 20 6.59 -1.91 -4.05
CA ILE A 20 5.82 -3.08 -4.45
C ILE A 20 4.48 -2.65 -5.08
N ILE A 21 3.74 -1.75 -4.44
CA ILE A 21 2.45 -1.23 -4.92
C ILE A 21 2.62 -0.57 -6.30
N ASP A 22 3.64 0.27 -6.48
CA ASP A 22 3.92 0.93 -7.76
C ASP A 22 4.20 -0.09 -8.87
N ARG A 23 4.99 -1.13 -8.58
CA ARG A 23 5.36 -2.17 -9.54
C ARG A 23 4.20 -3.11 -9.88
N TRP A 24 3.38 -3.46 -8.91
CA TRP A 24 2.33 -4.49 -9.03
C TRP A 24 0.92 -3.91 -9.20
N GLY A 25 0.74 -2.62 -9.00
CA GLY A 25 -0.54 -1.93 -9.05
C GLY A 25 -1.23 -2.04 -10.42
N ARG A 26 -0.49 -2.11 -11.52
CA ARG A 26 -1.10 -2.38 -12.84
C ARG A 26 -1.75 -3.78 -12.89
N ARG A 27 -1.13 -4.78 -12.27
CA ARG A 27 -1.61 -6.17 -12.27
C ARG A 27 -2.76 -6.37 -11.30
N TYR A 28 -2.64 -5.87 -10.06
CA TYR A 28 -3.60 -6.15 -8.99
C TYR A 28 -4.48 -4.97 -8.56
N ASP A 29 -4.30 -3.80 -9.18
CA ASP A 29 -4.85 -2.50 -8.74
C ASP A 29 -4.10 -1.95 -7.52
N ALA A 30 -3.57 -0.72 -7.64
CA ALA A 30 -2.78 -0.11 -6.58
C ALA A 30 -3.60 0.13 -5.31
N ASN A 31 -4.87 0.52 -5.44
CA ASN A 31 -5.74 0.76 -4.30
C ASN A 31 -6.06 -0.53 -3.55
N VAL A 32 -6.17 -1.65 -4.29
CA VAL A 32 -6.36 -2.98 -3.69
C VAL A 32 -5.15 -3.36 -2.85
N LEU A 33 -3.93 -3.20 -3.38
CA LEU A 33 -2.70 -3.49 -2.64
C LEU A 33 -2.54 -2.55 -1.43
N SER A 34 -2.83 -1.25 -1.59
CA SER A 34 -2.82 -0.29 -0.47
C SER A 34 -3.86 -0.61 0.59
N ALA A 35 -5.05 -1.10 0.21
CA ALA A 35 -6.07 -1.51 1.15
C ALA A 35 -5.62 -2.69 2.02
N MET A 36 -4.88 -3.65 1.43
CA MET A 36 -4.40 -4.85 2.13
C MET A 36 -3.47 -4.56 3.32
N LEU A 37 -2.81 -3.40 3.37
CA LEU A 37 -2.06 -2.94 4.55
C LEU A 37 -2.91 -2.93 5.83
N TRP A 38 -4.23 -2.75 5.69
CA TRP A 38 -5.15 -2.57 6.81
C TRP A 38 -5.95 -3.84 7.14
N LEU A 39 -5.82 -4.87 6.32
CA LEU A 39 -6.58 -6.10 6.48
C LEU A 39 -5.85 -7.13 7.36
N PRO A 40 -6.59 -8.09 7.95
CA PRO A 40 -5.98 -9.26 8.54
C PRO A 40 -5.11 -10.02 7.52
N VAL A 41 -4.00 -10.57 8.00
CA VAL A 41 -3.12 -11.44 7.22
C VAL A 41 -3.87 -12.72 6.83
N VAL A 42 -3.73 -13.12 5.57
CA VAL A 42 -4.24 -14.38 5.03
C VAL A 42 -3.04 -15.27 4.71
N GLU A 43 -2.91 -16.35 5.45
CA GLU A 43 -2.00 -17.43 5.08
C GLU A 43 -2.60 -18.25 3.94
N ALA A 44 -1.75 -18.83 3.11
CA ALA A 44 -2.20 -19.50 1.88
C ALA A 44 -3.16 -20.67 2.14
N GLU A 45 -2.96 -21.38 3.25
CA GLU A 45 -3.79 -22.49 3.70
C GLU A 45 -5.20 -22.03 4.09
N GLN A 46 -5.36 -20.76 4.43
CA GLN A 46 -6.63 -20.16 4.84
C GLN A 46 -7.54 -19.84 3.67
N LEU A 47 -7.03 -19.83 2.42
CA LEU A 47 -7.88 -19.65 1.24
C LEU A 47 -8.89 -20.79 1.08
N ALA A 48 -8.64 -21.97 1.65
CA ALA A 48 -9.58 -23.07 1.66
C ALA A 48 -10.73 -22.90 2.66
N ALA A 49 -10.73 -21.85 3.50
CA ALA A 49 -11.78 -21.57 4.49
C ALA A 49 -12.80 -20.55 3.93
N PRO A 50 -13.95 -20.98 3.38
CA PRO A 50 -14.82 -20.12 2.58
C PRO A 50 -15.39 -18.94 3.35
N GLU A 51 -15.85 -19.17 4.59
CA GLU A 51 -16.47 -18.12 5.39
C GLU A 51 -15.47 -17.03 5.79
N ARG A 52 -14.23 -17.42 6.14
CA ARG A 52 -13.15 -16.46 6.43
C ARG A 52 -12.82 -15.61 5.21
N MET A 53 -12.74 -16.21 4.02
CA MET A 53 -12.39 -15.49 2.80
C MET A 53 -13.53 -14.59 2.30
N ARG A 54 -14.78 -14.95 2.58
CA ARG A 54 -15.93 -14.05 2.37
C ARG A 54 -15.85 -12.83 3.28
N GLU A 55 -15.62 -13.03 4.57
CA GLU A 55 -15.46 -11.94 5.53
C GLU A 55 -14.27 -11.03 5.14
N TRP A 56 -13.13 -11.63 4.78
CA TRP A 56 -11.96 -10.87 4.31
C TRP A 56 -12.25 -10.06 3.06
N SER A 57 -13.03 -10.61 2.12
CA SER A 57 -13.47 -9.91 0.90
C SER A 57 -14.35 -8.70 1.22
N GLU A 58 -15.26 -8.85 2.18
CA GLU A 58 -16.12 -7.77 2.65
C GLU A 58 -15.31 -6.66 3.32
N GLN A 59 -14.34 -7.02 4.17
CA GLN A 59 -13.42 -6.06 4.78
C GLN A 59 -12.59 -5.32 3.72
N LEU A 60 -12.14 -6.01 2.67
CA LEU A 60 -11.40 -5.38 1.57
C LEU A 60 -12.27 -4.37 0.83
N GLN A 61 -13.51 -4.74 0.51
CA GLN A 61 -14.46 -3.86 -0.15
C GLN A 61 -14.76 -2.61 0.70
N GLN A 62 -14.98 -2.78 2.01
CA GLN A 62 -15.22 -1.66 2.92
C GLN A 62 -14.00 -0.73 2.98
N ARG A 63 -12.79 -1.29 3.07
CA ARG A 63 -11.57 -0.48 3.10
C ARG A 63 -11.37 0.29 1.79
N LEU A 64 -11.61 -0.35 0.65
CA LEU A 64 -11.58 0.31 -0.67
C LEU A 64 -12.60 1.45 -0.77
N LYS A 65 -13.79 1.28 -0.19
CA LYS A 65 -14.80 2.35 -0.15
C LYS A 65 -14.30 3.57 0.64
N LEU A 66 -13.64 3.34 1.78
CA LEU A 66 -13.07 4.42 2.60
C LEU A 66 -11.92 5.15 1.88
N LEU A 67 -11.02 4.40 1.23
CA LEU A 67 -9.86 4.97 0.53
C LEU A 67 -10.25 5.79 -0.72
N ASN A 68 -11.31 5.40 -1.43
CA ASN A 68 -11.63 6.00 -2.72
C ASN A 68 -12.65 7.14 -2.64
N GLY A 69 -13.41 7.29 -1.55
CA GLY A 69 -14.43 8.33 -1.44
C GLY A 69 -15.40 8.34 -2.63
N ALA A 70 -15.40 9.45 -3.39
CA ALA A 70 -16.21 9.63 -4.61
C ALA A 70 -15.59 9.02 -5.89
N GLY A 71 -14.49 8.28 -5.76
CA GLY A 71 -13.76 7.64 -6.85
C GLY A 71 -14.38 6.32 -7.34
N PRO A 72 -13.56 5.38 -7.83
CA PRO A 72 -14.04 4.09 -8.34
C PRO A 72 -14.83 3.29 -7.31
N VAL A 73 -15.89 2.63 -7.78
CA VAL A 73 -16.66 1.66 -6.99
C VAL A 73 -16.02 0.29 -7.14
N TYR A 74 -15.73 -0.36 -6.01
CA TYR A 74 -15.18 -1.70 -5.98
C TYR A 74 -16.23 -2.69 -5.47
N ARG A 75 -16.31 -3.84 -6.14
CA ARG A 75 -17.01 -5.04 -5.64
C ARG A 75 -16.00 -6.15 -5.49
N VAL A 76 -15.97 -6.76 -4.32
CA VAL A 76 -15.02 -7.84 -4.00
C VAL A 76 -15.81 -9.10 -3.68
N HIS A 77 -15.49 -10.19 -4.35
CA HIS A 77 -16.17 -11.48 -4.17
C HIS A 77 -15.16 -12.61 -4.03
N TYR A 78 -15.33 -13.43 -3.00
CA TYR A 78 -14.62 -14.69 -2.89
C TYR A 78 -15.31 -15.75 -3.75
N GLN A 79 -14.56 -16.31 -4.69
CA GLN A 79 -14.95 -17.44 -5.51
C GLN A 79 -14.31 -18.71 -4.94
N PRO A 80 -15.11 -19.64 -4.36
CA PRO A 80 -14.60 -20.92 -3.89
C PRO A 80 -13.99 -21.74 -5.04
N GLY A 81 -12.94 -22.50 -4.72
CA GLY A 81 -12.38 -23.46 -5.66
C GLY A 81 -13.34 -24.61 -5.94
N THR A 82 -13.26 -25.16 -7.15
CA THR A 82 -13.97 -26.38 -7.56
C THR A 82 -12.97 -27.37 -8.15
N GLU A 83 -13.43 -28.55 -8.57
CA GLU A 83 -12.56 -29.50 -9.26
C GLU A 83 -11.89 -28.83 -10.48
N GLY A 84 -10.56 -28.77 -10.49
CA GLY A 84 -9.76 -28.15 -11.54
C GLY A 84 -9.70 -26.60 -11.52
N VAL A 85 -10.33 -25.92 -10.55
CA VAL A 85 -10.32 -24.45 -10.44
C VAL A 85 -9.92 -24.03 -9.03
N GLU A 86 -8.83 -23.27 -8.92
CA GLU A 86 -8.37 -22.73 -7.64
C GLU A 86 -9.31 -21.65 -7.09
N ALA A 87 -9.41 -21.59 -5.77
CA ALA A 87 -10.12 -20.52 -5.09
C ALA A 87 -9.47 -19.16 -5.39
N SER A 88 -10.28 -18.11 -5.48
CA SER A 88 -9.78 -16.78 -5.83
C SER A 88 -10.64 -15.65 -5.28
N ILE A 89 -10.07 -14.44 -5.29
CA ILE A 89 -10.81 -13.20 -5.02
C ILE A 89 -10.98 -12.46 -6.34
N LEU A 90 -12.25 -12.20 -6.70
CA LEU A 90 -12.60 -11.36 -7.82
C LEU A 90 -12.77 -9.92 -7.33
N VAL A 91 -11.98 -9.01 -7.88
CA VAL A 91 -12.10 -7.58 -7.63
C VAL A 91 -12.58 -6.89 -8.90
N THR A 92 -13.84 -6.45 -8.88
CA THR A 92 -14.44 -5.69 -9.96
C THR A 92 -14.40 -4.20 -9.62
N ARG A 93 -13.76 -3.42 -10.47
CA ARG A 93 -13.67 -1.96 -10.39
C ARG A 93 -14.54 -1.33 -11.46
N GLU A 94 -15.41 -0.42 -11.06
CA GLU A 94 -16.24 0.39 -11.93
C GLU A 94 -15.87 1.86 -11.79
N TYR A 95 -15.59 2.53 -12.91
CA TYR A 95 -15.23 3.95 -12.93
C TYR A 95 -15.65 4.60 -14.25
N HIS A 96 -16.45 5.66 -14.19
CA HIS A 96 -16.98 6.37 -15.37
C HIS A 96 -17.60 5.43 -16.42
N GLY A 97 -18.37 4.44 -15.96
CA GLY A 97 -19.01 3.44 -16.83
C GLY A 97 -18.10 2.33 -17.37
N LEU A 98 -16.79 2.40 -17.11
CA LEU A 98 -15.86 1.31 -17.45
C LEU A 98 -15.78 0.31 -16.30
N THR A 99 -15.98 -0.97 -16.62
CA THR A 99 -15.84 -2.08 -15.67
C THR A 99 -14.60 -2.90 -15.99
N SER A 100 -13.80 -3.21 -14.98
CA SER A 100 -12.65 -4.11 -15.08
C SER A 100 -12.62 -5.07 -13.89
N THR A 101 -12.45 -6.35 -14.17
CA THR A 101 -12.32 -7.38 -13.14
C THR A 101 -10.90 -7.93 -13.12
N LYS A 102 -10.33 -8.03 -11.92
CA LYS A 102 -9.05 -8.66 -11.64
C LYS A 102 -9.28 -9.88 -10.75
N THR A 103 -8.59 -10.96 -11.05
CA THR A 103 -8.62 -12.19 -10.24
C THR A 103 -7.33 -12.31 -9.45
N ILE A 104 -7.47 -12.51 -8.13
CA ILE A 104 -6.37 -12.73 -7.20
C ILE A 104 -6.41 -14.19 -6.80
N HIS A 105 -5.48 -14.98 -7.36
CA HIS A 105 -5.33 -16.40 -7.07
C HIS A 105 -4.48 -16.63 -5.82
N ASP A 106 -4.48 -17.85 -5.32
CA ASP A 106 -3.74 -18.29 -4.14
C ASP A 106 -2.22 -17.99 -4.21
N GLY A 107 -1.62 -18.04 -5.40
CA GLY A 107 -0.22 -17.74 -5.65
C GLY A 107 0.16 -16.29 -5.27
N PHE A 108 -0.79 -15.36 -5.30
CA PHE A 108 -0.57 -14.01 -4.80
C PHE A 108 -0.34 -14.00 -3.29
N PHE A 109 -1.16 -14.72 -2.52
CA PHE A 109 -1.05 -14.79 -1.06
C PHE A 109 0.21 -15.53 -0.60
N ARG A 110 0.77 -16.40 -1.47
CA ARG A 110 2.09 -17.04 -1.25
C ARG A 110 3.27 -16.16 -1.65
N SER A 111 3.04 -15.02 -2.30
CA SER A 111 4.12 -14.18 -2.82
C SER A 111 4.89 -13.46 -1.71
N PRO A 112 6.21 -13.26 -1.88
CA PRO A 112 6.98 -12.39 -0.99
C PRO A 112 6.40 -10.98 -0.89
N GLU A 113 5.86 -10.45 -1.99
CA GLU A 113 5.24 -9.13 -2.05
C GLU A 113 4.04 -9.01 -1.10
N TYR A 114 3.10 -9.97 -1.15
CA TYR A 114 1.95 -9.96 -0.24
C TYR A 114 2.38 -10.09 1.21
N ARG A 115 3.33 -10.99 1.51
CA ARG A 115 3.87 -11.15 2.87
C ARG A 115 4.52 -9.86 3.37
N ARG A 116 5.24 -9.13 2.52
CA ARG A 116 5.84 -7.84 2.89
C ARG A 116 4.77 -6.78 3.16
N ILE A 117 3.77 -6.65 2.28
CA ILE A 117 2.64 -5.73 2.46
C ILE A 117 1.92 -6.00 3.79
N SER A 118 1.56 -7.26 4.04
CA SER A 118 0.79 -7.64 5.23
C SER A 118 1.60 -7.53 6.53
N ALA A 119 2.90 -7.89 6.52
CA ALA A 119 3.77 -7.74 7.69
C ALA A 119 3.97 -6.27 8.10
N VAL A 120 4.20 -5.39 7.12
CA VAL A 120 4.33 -3.95 7.36
C VAL A 120 2.99 -3.34 7.78
N GLY A 121 1.89 -3.77 7.17
CA GLY A 121 0.55 -3.35 7.58
C GLY A 121 0.23 -3.70 9.05
N ALA A 122 0.61 -4.90 9.48
CA ALA A 122 0.44 -5.35 10.86
C ALA A 122 1.26 -4.52 11.85
N SER A 123 2.46 -4.05 11.49
CA SER A 123 3.25 -3.20 12.38
C SER A 123 2.68 -1.79 12.54
N PHE A 124 1.79 -1.35 11.65
CA PHE A 124 1.24 0.02 11.66
C PHE A 124 -0.03 0.18 12.50
N LYS A 125 -0.80 -0.91 12.69
CA LYS A 125 -2.15 -0.86 13.26
C LYS A 125 -2.24 -0.20 14.64
N ASP A 126 -1.17 -0.26 15.43
CA ASP A 126 -1.16 0.22 16.82
C ASP A 126 -0.18 1.38 17.06
N LEU A 127 0.42 1.96 16.02
CA LEU A 127 1.46 2.99 16.18
C LEU A 127 0.92 4.42 16.21
N VAL A 128 -0.26 4.66 15.62
CA VAL A 128 -0.86 5.99 15.51
C VAL A 128 -2.18 6.01 16.25
N HIS A 129 -2.34 6.99 17.13
CA HIS A 129 -3.54 7.20 17.94
C HIS A 129 -4.10 8.59 17.68
N GLU A 130 -5.31 8.84 18.17
CA GLU A 130 -5.94 10.16 18.09
C GLU A 130 -5.02 11.26 18.67
N GLY A 131 -4.89 12.37 17.95
CA GLY A 131 -4.00 13.47 18.30
C GLY A 131 -2.52 13.24 17.99
N ALA A 132 -2.18 12.15 17.27
CA ALA A 132 -0.83 11.94 16.77
C ALA A 132 -0.44 13.02 15.74
N TYR A 133 0.85 13.37 15.76
CA TYR A 133 1.42 14.34 14.85
C TYR A 133 2.86 13.95 14.50
N ILE A 134 3.33 14.47 13.38
CA ILE A 134 4.73 14.43 12.96
C ILE A 134 5.29 15.85 12.91
N GLU A 135 6.56 15.99 13.30
CA GLU A 135 7.26 17.27 13.32
C GLU A 135 8.61 17.17 12.61
N ARG A 136 8.97 18.24 11.89
CA ARG A 136 10.30 18.45 11.37
C ARG A 136 10.71 19.90 11.57
N GLY A 137 11.69 20.12 12.45
CA GLY A 137 12.12 21.47 12.81
C GLY A 137 11.00 22.22 13.52
N LYS A 138 10.42 23.24 12.85
CA LYS A 138 9.30 24.04 13.38
C LYS A 138 7.95 23.69 12.75
N GLU A 139 7.96 22.83 11.72
CA GLU A 139 6.73 22.42 11.05
C GLU A 139 6.14 21.20 11.73
N ARG A 140 4.82 21.21 11.88
CA ARG A 140 4.02 20.15 12.48
C ARG A 140 2.87 19.79 11.55
N HIS A 141 2.55 18.50 11.49
CA HIS A 141 1.41 17.97 10.76
C HIS A 141 0.69 16.93 11.62
N ASP A 142 -0.60 17.12 11.86
CA ASP A 142 -1.42 16.13 12.54
C ASP A 142 -1.71 14.99 11.55
N VAL A 143 -1.60 13.74 12.01
CA VAL A 143 -1.61 12.55 11.14
C VAL A 143 -2.60 11.52 11.67
N GLU A 144 -3.32 10.90 10.75
CA GLU A 144 -4.24 9.81 11.10
C GLU A 144 -3.60 8.43 10.92
N THR A 145 -2.54 8.35 10.10
CA THR A 145 -1.89 7.09 9.79
C THR A 145 -0.37 7.26 9.65
N LEU A 146 0.37 6.16 9.82
CA LEU A 146 1.81 6.19 9.64
C LEU A 146 2.23 6.41 8.16
N PRO A 147 1.55 5.82 7.15
CA PRO A 147 1.75 6.18 5.74
C PRO A 147 1.68 7.68 5.48
N ASP A 148 0.66 8.35 6.00
CA ASP A 148 0.45 9.80 5.88
C ASP A 148 1.63 10.58 6.50
N ALA A 149 2.03 10.21 7.73
CA ALA A 149 3.19 10.79 8.39
C ALA A 149 4.49 10.64 7.58
N ILE A 150 4.75 9.46 7.01
CA ILE A 150 5.96 9.21 6.21
C ILE A 150 5.88 9.97 4.88
N GLU A 151 4.72 10.03 4.23
CA GLU A 151 4.53 10.79 2.99
C GLU A 151 4.80 12.28 3.21
N TRP A 152 4.22 12.86 4.27
CA TRP A 152 4.50 14.24 4.66
C TRP A 152 5.99 14.47 4.89
N MET A 153 6.67 13.58 5.63
CA MET A 153 8.11 13.69 5.86
C MET A 153 8.90 13.68 4.54
N MET A 154 8.52 12.82 3.60
CA MET A 154 9.18 12.70 2.30
C MET A 154 8.94 13.93 1.42
N GLU A 155 7.78 14.58 1.51
CA GLU A 155 7.52 15.85 0.85
C GLU A 155 8.38 16.97 1.43
N GLN A 156 8.40 17.09 2.76
CA GLN A 156 9.27 18.01 3.46
C GLN A 156 10.73 17.81 3.05
N ALA A 157 11.19 16.57 2.91
CA ALA A 157 12.58 16.27 2.54
C ALA A 157 12.95 16.80 1.14
N LYS A 158 11.99 16.86 0.22
CA LYS A 158 12.18 17.37 -1.15
C LYS A 158 12.19 18.90 -1.21
N GLN A 159 11.48 19.58 -0.31
CA GLN A 159 11.43 21.04 -0.29
C GLN A 159 12.85 21.61 -0.10
N GLY A 160 13.25 22.53 -0.99
CA GLY A 160 14.58 23.15 -0.99
C GLY A 160 15.68 22.37 -1.72
N GLN A 161 15.42 21.19 -2.28
CA GLN A 161 16.39 20.48 -3.10
C GLN A 161 16.30 20.90 -4.57
N SER A 162 17.37 21.51 -5.09
CA SER A 162 17.59 21.67 -6.53
C SER A 162 18.08 20.35 -7.12
N ILE A 163 17.21 19.63 -7.83
CA ILE A 163 17.60 18.40 -8.54
C ILE A 163 18.05 18.79 -9.95
N GLN A 164 19.34 19.00 -10.14
CA GLN A 164 19.91 19.18 -11.48
C GLN A 164 20.30 17.81 -12.06
N ARG A 165 19.58 17.38 -13.09
CA ARG A 165 19.98 16.20 -13.88
C ARG A 165 21.02 16.64 -14.92
N TYR A 166 22.29 16.34 -14.67
CA TYR A 166 23.34 16.48 -15.68
C TYR A 166 23.03 15.54 -16.85
N LYS A 167 22.76 16.10 -18.03
CA LYS A 167 22.42 15.34 -19.25
C LYS A 167 23.60 15.16 -20.22
N GLY A 168 24.80 15.62 -19.87
CA GLY A 168 26.01 15.41 -20.67
C GLY A 168 27.29 15.92 -20.01
N LEU A 169 28.44 15.39 -20.44
CA LEU A 169 29.79 15.74 -19.95
C LEU A 169 30.22 17.20 -20.23
N GLY A 170 29.46 17.95 -21.04
CA GLY A 170 29.76 19.35 -21.41
C GLY A 170 29.25 20.42 -20.44
N GLU A 171 28.63 20.04 -19.31
CA GLU A 171 28.02 20.97 -18.33
C GLU A 171 28.79 21.06 -16.99
N MET A 172 29.96 20.41 -16.87
CA MET A 172 30.78 20.49 -15.66
C MET A 172 31.76 21.67 -15.74
N ASN A 173 31.78 22.52 -14.70
CA ASN A 173 32.83 23.52 -14.54
C ASN A 173 34.19 22.81 -14.36
N PRO A 174 35.30 23.31 -14.94
CA PRO A 174 36.63 22.69 -14.84
C PRO A 174 37.14 22.48 -13.39
N THR A 175 36.54 23.15 -12.42
CA THR A 175 36.85 23.04 -10.98
C THR A 175 36.16 21.86 -10.29
N GLN A 176 35.32 21.09 -11.00
CA GLN A 176 34.67 19.87 -10.51
C GLN A 176 35.37 18.58 -10.97
N LEU A 177 36.55 18.69 -11.58
CA LEU A 177 37.48 17.59 -11.90
C LEU A 177 38.54 17.44 -10.81
#